data_AF-A0A1V6K135-F1
#
_entry.id   AF-A0A1V6K135-F1
#
_cell.length_a   1.000
_cell.length_b   1.000
_cell.length_c   1.000
_cell.angle_alpha   90.00
_cell.angle_beta   90.00
_cell.angle_gamma   90.00
#
_symmetry.space_group_name_H-M   'P 1'
#
loop_
_entity.id
_entity.type
_entity.pdbx_description
1 polymer ?
#
loop_
_entity_poly.entity_id
_entity_poly.type
_entity_poly.pdbx_seq_one_letter_code
_entity_poly.pdbx_strand_id
1 'polypeptide(L)'
;MDRGTAEPAEIAQKLYRSKHEGDFHPGDRNSLKSYLGYYTDLQSLHSEDAITWSVFGTVAKSDEAVRTRWTAELFGEVGLGSGRPDHSDITLWRRVPHPQTNSPDGPEIDFSISTEDTLLIGESKWTSKLARGQGIHRDLDQIEMRLMYLERYGRTTSVLDKTTGLPRHKRLAVLLVLIDPVPVSQNWMREDITTLSTTWERVCALKSHPFTDELGRYYRWKLSLTRR
;
A
#
# COMPACT_ATOMS: atom_id res chain seq x y z
N MET A 1 -17.13 8.40 30.51
CA MET A 1 -16.43 8.92 29.33
C MET A 1 -15.30 7.97 29.06
N ASP A 2 -15.49 7.11 28.06
CA ASP A 2 -14.48 6.15 27.66
C ASP A 2 -13.21 6.91 27.31
N ARG A 3 -12.08 6.58 27.94
CA ARG A 3 -10.78 7.07 27.50
C ARG A 3 -10.46 6.31 26.23
N GLY A 4 -11.09 6.72 25.14
CA GLY A 4 -10.99 6.09 23.84
C GLY A 4 -9.53 5.92 23.48
N THR A 5 -9.14 4.69 23.17
CA THR A 5 -7.88 4.42 22.47
C THR A 5 -7.82 5.33 21.26
N ALA A 6 -6.84 6.24 21.23
CA ALA A 6 -6.63 7.13 20.10
C ALA A 6 -6.55 6.31 18.81
N GLU A 7 -7.10 6.81 17.71
CA GLU A 7 -7.02 6.09 16.43
C GLU A 7 -5.54 5.87 16.07
N PRO A 8 -5.23 4.77 15.36
CA PRO A 8 -3.89 4.57 14.80
C PRO A 8 -3.45 5.81 14.00
N ALA A 9 -2.21 6.24 14.18
CA ALA A 9 -1.69 7.46 13.54
C ALA A 9 -1.86 7.42 12.01
N GLU A 10 -1.78 6.24 11.41
CA GLU A 10 -1.99 6.02 9.98
C GLU A 10 -3.44 6.32 9.55
N ILE A 11 -4.44 5.99 10.38
CA ILE A 11 -5.83 6.37 10.13
C ILE A 11 -5.99 7.88 10.34
N ALA A 12 -5.43 8.42 11.42
CA ALA A 12 -5.54 9.84 11.73
C ALA A 12 -5.04 10.75 10.59
N GLN A 13 -3.94 10.39 9.91
CA GLN A 13 -3.44 11.16 8.75
C GLN A 13 -4.36 11.12 7.51
N LYS A 14 -5.26 10.14 7.42
CA LYS A 14 -6.26 10.02 6.33
C LYS A 14 -7.63 10.59 6.71
N LEU A 15 -7.85 10.93 7.99
CA LEU A 15 -9.06 11.61 8.48
C LEU A 15 -8.99 13.13 8.22
N TYR A 16 -8.85 13.53 6.95
CA TYR A 16 -8.98 14.91 6.52
C TYR A 16 -10.25 15.12 5.69
N ARG A 17 -10.72 16.37 5.62
CA ARG A 17 -11.88 16.74 4.80
C ARG A 17 -11.53 16.61 3.32
N SER A 18 -12.19 15.69 2.63
CA SER A 18 -12.02 15.49 1.20
C SER A 18 -12.70 16.61 0.40
N LYS A 19 -12.11 16.94 -0.75
CA LYS A 19 -12.70 17.83 -1.76
C LYS A 19 -13.74 17.12 -2.66
N HIS A 20 -13.89 15.80 -2.50
CA HIS A 20 -14.75 14.95 -3.31
C HIS A 20 -16.19 14.81 -2.76
N GLU A 21 -16.56 15.57 -1.72
CA GLU A 21 -17.96 15.61 -1.24
C GLU A 21 -18.95 15.98 -2.36
N GLY A 22 -18.50 16.81 -3.31
CA GLY A 22 -19.29 17.23 -4.47
C GLY A 22 -19.68 16.09 -5.42
N ASP A 23 -18.90 15.00 -5.43
CA ASP A 23 -19.07 13.87 -6.34
C ASP A 23 -20.27 12.98 -5.94
N PHE A 24 -20.79 13.14 -4.72
CA PHE A 24 -21.96 12.42 -4.21
C PHE A 24 -23.26 13.16 -4.50
N HIS A 25 -24.33 12.38 -4.64
CA HIS A 25 -25.68 12.90 -4.80
C HIS A 25 -26.04 13.81 -3.60
N PRO A 26 -26.67 14.98 -3.82
CA PRO A 26 -26.96 15.93 -2.73
C PRO A 26 -27.73 15.33 -1.55
N GLY A 27 -28.62 14.37 -1.82
CA GLY A 27 -29.40 13.66 -0.79
C GLY A 27 -28.55 12.82 0.17
N ASP A 28 -27.36 12.38 -0.25
CA ASP A 28 -26.51 11.48 0.54
C ASP A 28 -25.50 12.25 1.42
N ARG A 29 -25.29 13.55 1.14
CA ARG A 29 -24.26 14.37 1.80
C ARG A 29 -24.46 14.48 3.31
N ASN A 30 -25.70 14.56 3.78
CA ASN A 30 -25.99 14.60 5.22
C ASN A 30 -25.61 13.28 5.90
N SER A 31 -25.92 12.14 5.26
CA SER A 31 -25.55 10.82 5.75
C SER A 31 -24.04 10.63 5.81
N LEU A 32 -23.30 11.06 4.78
CA LEU A 32 -21.84 11.00 4.73
C LEU A 32 -21.16 11.77 5.88
N LYS A 33 -21.77 12.87 6.32
CA LYS A 33 -21.25 13.74 7.37
C LYS A 33 -21.77 13.42 8.77
N SER A 34 -22.70 12.47 8.90
CA SER A 34 -23.42 12.22 10.16
C SER A 34 -22.51 11.83 11.33
N TYR A 35 -21.36 11.19 11.04
CA TYR A 35 -20.43 10.74 12.07
C TYR A 35 -19.27 11.73 12.32
N LEU A 36 -18.51 12.08 11.27
CA LEU A 36 -17.31 12.93 11.39
C LEU A 36 -17.60 14.43 11.26
N GLY A 37 -18.82 14.82 10.88
CA GLY A 37 -19.16 16.21 10.52
C GLY A 37 -18.64 16.65 9.14
N TYR A 38 -17.86 15.81 8.47
CA TYR A 38 -17.34 16.02 7.12
C TYR A 38 -17.14 14.66 6.43
N TYR A 39 -16.97 14.69 5.10
CA TYR A 39 -16.65 13.51 4.31
C TYR A 39 -15.12 13.36 4.15
N THR A 40 -14.60 12.15 4.37
CA THR A 40 -13.21 11.73 4.06
C THR A 40 -13.24 10.62 3.00
N ASP A 41 -12.20 10.56 2.16
CA ASP A 41 -12.07 9.52 1.14
C ASP A 41 -11.95 8.10 1.73
N LEU A 42 -11.63 7.96 3.03
CA LEU A 42 -11.71 6.67 3.73
C LEU A 42 -13.12 6.09 3.77
N GLN A 43 -14.16 6.92 3.65
CA GLN A 43 -15.56 6.46 3.59
C GLN A 43 -15.97 6.03 2.17
N SER A 44 -15.14 6.26 1.16
CA SER A 44 -15.48 6.00 -0.23
C SER A 44 -15.39 4.53 -0.58
N LEU A 45 -16.45 4.00 -1.21
CA LEU A 45 -16.42 2.68 -1.84
C LEU A 45 -15.44 2.62 -3.03
N HIS A 46 -15.16 3.76 -3.66
CA HIS A 46 -14.27 3.86 -4.81
C HIS A 46 -12.79 4.04 -4.43
N SER A 47 -12.51 4.44 -3.19
CA SER A 47 -11.14 4.57 -2.69
C SER A 47 -10.57 3.21 -2.31
N GLU A 48 -9.31 2.97 -2.66
CA GLU A 48 -8.51 1.84 -2.18
C GLU A 48 -8.18 1.94 -0.68
N ASP A 49 -8.12 3.15 -0.11
CA ASP A 49 -7.52 3.36 1.22
C ASP A 49 -8.13 2.46 2.31
N ALA A 50 -9.46 2.33 2.36
CA ALA A 50 -10.11 1.50 3.37
C ALA A 50 -9.76 0.01 3.25
N ILE A 51 -9.60 -0.52 2.04
CA ILE A 51 -9.19 -1.93 1.86
C ILE A 51 -7.68 -2.10 2.07
N THR A 52 -6.86 -1.11 1.69
CA THR A 52 -5.43 -1.07 2.00
C THR A 52 -5.21 -1.12 3.51
N TRP A 53 -5.93 -0.34 4.30
CA TRP A 53 -5.88 -0.42 5.76
C TRP A 53 -6.33 -1.80 6.28
N SER A 54 -7.46 -2.31 5.78
CA SER A 54 -8.03 -3.58 6.23
C SER A 54 -7.07 -4.75 6.03
N VAL A 55 -6.30 -4.73 4.94
CA VAL A 55 -5.27 -5.75 4.62
C VAL A 55 -3.96 -5.46 5.34
N PHE A 56 -3.31 -4.35 5.04
CA PHE A 56 -1.93 -4.11 5.48
C PHE A 56 -1.86 -3.50 6.87
N GLY A 57 -2.81 -2.63 7.22
CA GLY A 57 -2.84 -1.95 8.53
C GLY A 57 -3.14 -2.91 9.67
N THR A 58 -4.10 -3.82 9.49
CA THR A 58 -4.43 -4.80 10.55
C THR A 58 -3.30 -5.82 10.77
N VAL A 59 -2.61 -6.22 9.70
CA VAL A 59 -1.39 -7.03 9.83
C VAL A 59 -0.28 -6.23 10.50
N ALA A 60 -0.02 -4.98 10.09
CA ALA A 60 1.00 -4.12 10.70
C ALA A 60 0.84 -3.97 12.23
N LYS A 61 -0.40 -3.94 12.72
CA LYS A 61 -0.72 -3.86 14.16
C LYS A 61 -0.80 -5.20 14.88
N SER A 62 -0.67 -6.32 14.17
CA SER A 62 -0.62 -7.67 14.77
C SER A 62 0.75 -7.98 15.33
N ASP A 63 0.87 -9.01 16.17
CA ASP A 63 2.16 -9.48 16.69
C ASP A 63 3.12 -9.93 15.58
N GLU A 64 4.42 -9.86 15.84
CA GLU A 64 5.46 -10.20 14.87
C GLU A 64 5.30 -11.62 14.30
N ALA A 65 4.83 -12.56 15.11
CA ALA A 65 4.59 -13.93 14.67
C ALA A 65 3.49 -14.03 13.59
N VAL A 66 2.46 -13.17 13.67
CA VAL A 66 1.41 -13.06 12.66
C VAL A 66 1.94 -12.31 11.45
N ARG A 67 2.62 -11.17 11.64
CA ARG A 67 3.20 -10.36 10.56
C ARG A 67 4.13 -11.17 9.67
N THR A 68 5.13 -11.81 10.26
CA THR A 68 6.12 -12.62 9.51
C THR A 68 5.47 -13.77 8.76
N ARG A 69 4.47 -14.44 9.34
CA ARG A 69 3.73 -15.52 8.68
C ARG A 69 2.95 -15.00 7.47
N TRP A 70 2.26 -13.88 7.63
CA TRP A 70 1.49 -13.26 6.56
C TRP A 70 2.38 -12.72 5.44
N THR A 71 3.50 -12.08 5.78
CA THR A 71 4.51 -11.63 4.83
C THR A 71 5.06 -12.80 4.02
N ALA A 72 5.33 -13.96 4.65
CA ALA A 72 5.79 -15.15 3.95
C ALA A 72 4.76 -15.70 2.96
N GLU A 73 3.47 -15.72 3.35
CA GLU A 73 2.38 -16.17 2.47
C GLU A 73 2.20 -15.22 1.28
N LEU A 74 2.21 -13.90 1.54
CA LEU A 74 2.16 -12.88 0.48
C LEU A 74 3.35 -13.00 -0.48
N PHE A 75 4.58 -13.11 0.05
CA PHE A 75 5.78 -13.25 -0.78
C PHE A 75 5.74 -14.54 -1.62
N GLY A 76 5.24 -15.64 -1.06
CA GLY A 76 4.99 -16.87 -1.82
C GLY A 76 4.00 -16.63 -2.95
N GLU A 77 2.90 -15.94 -2.67
CA GLU A 77 1.82 -15.68 -3.64
C GLU A 77 2.25 -14.79 -4.81
N VAL A 78 3.12 -13.81 -4.55
CA VAL A 78 3.62 -12.89 -5.58
C VAL A 78 4.95 -13.32 -6.20
N GLY A 79 5.49 -14.48 -5.83
CA GLY A 79 6.72 -15.02 -6.41
C GLY A 79 8.03 -14.41 -5.87
N LEU A 80 7.99 -13.76 -4.69
CA LEU A 80 9.17 -13.34 -3.94
C LEU A 80 9.70 -14.45 -3.01
N GLY A 81 9.15 -15.66 -3.08
CA GLY A 81 9.56 -16.81 -2.26
C GLY A 81 8.80 -16.89 -0.94
N SER A 82 8.68 -18.11 -0.39
CA SER A 82 7.81 -18.40 0.76
C SER A 82 8.56 -18.58 2.08
N GLY A 83 9.85 -18.26 2.11
CA GLY A 83 10.65 -18.29 3.34
C GLY A 83 10.09 -17.31 4.35
N ARG A 84 9.84 -17.78 5.58
CA ARG A 84 9.37 -16.90 6.65
C ARG A 84 10.51 -15.97 7.08
N PRO A 85 10.33 -14.65 7.03
CA PRO A 85 11.35 -13.73 7.50
C PRO A 85 11.44 -13.75 9.02
N ASP A 86 12.62 -13.44 9.55
CA ASP A 86 12.85 -13.31 10.99
C ASP A 86 12.08 -12.10 11.56
N HIS A 87 12.03 -11.01 10.78
CA HIS A 87 11.33 -9.78 11.13
C HIS A 87 10.51 -9.25 9.96
N SER A 88 9.40 -8.58 10.27
CA SER A 88 8.61 -7.89 9.24
C SER A 88 8.01 -6.60 9.80
N ASP A 89 8.38 -5.50 9.17
CA ASP A 89 7.82 -4.18 9.38
C ASP A 89 6.91 -3.81 8.20
N ILE A 90 5.71 -3.32 8.51
CA ILE A 90 4.73 -2.91 7.51
C ILE A 90 4.33 -1.48 7.82
N THR A 91 4.53 -0.57 6.87
CA THR A 91 4.12 0.83 7.02
C THR A 91 3.09 1.18 5.95
N LEU A 92 2.23 2.17 6.24
CA LEU A 92 1.19 2.63 5.32
C LEU A 92 1.29 4.13 5.08
N TRP A 93 0.94 4.53 3.86
CA TRP A 93 0.76 5.92 3.43
C TRP A 93 1.91 6.84 3.83
N ARG A 94 3.14 6.39 3.57
CA ARG A 94 4.35 7.17 3.86
C ARG A 94 4.71 7.97 2.62
N ARG A 95 4.84 9.29 2.76
CA ARG A 95 5.46 10.13 1.73
C ARG A 95 6.96 9.89 1.72
N VAL A 96 7.48 9.68 0.53
CA VAL A 96 8.91 9.53 0.28
C VAL A 96 9.43 10.73 -0.51
N PRO A 97 10.72 11.09 -0.40
CA PRO A 97 11.30 12.15 -1.23
C PRO A 97 11.05 11.94 -2.72
N HIS A 98 10.74 13.03 -3.43
CA HIS A 98 10.50 12.97 -4.86
C HIS A 98 11.79 12.52 -5.59
N PRO A 99 11.77 11.41 -6.36
CA PRO A 99 12.99 10.80 -6.90
C PRO A 99 13.78 11.68 -7.87
N GLN A 100 13.16 12.68 -8.51
CA GLN A 100 13.86 13.62 -9.40
C GLN A 100 14.30 14.93 -8.71
N THR A 101 13.60 15.40 -7.67
CA THR A 101 13.86 16.74 -7.06
C THR A 101 14.35 16.66 -5.62
N ASN A 102 14.28 15.49 -4.98
CA ASN A 102 14.51 15.28 -3.55
C ASN A 102 13.57 16.13 -2.65
N SER A 103 12.48 16.67 -3.21
CA SER A 103 11.48 17.42 -2.43
C SER A 103 10.78 16.50 -1.41
N PRO A 104 10.47 16.99 -0.19
CA PRO A 104 9.69 16.23 0.79
C PRO A 104 8.27 15.92 0.31
N ASP A 105 7.74 16.68 -0.64
CA ASP A 105 6.40 16.50 -1.22
C ASP A 105 6.37 15.44 -2.34
N GLY A 106 7.16 14.37 -2.19
CA GLY A 106 7.17 13.28 -3.16
C GLY A 106 5.96 12.36 -3.05
N PRO A 107 5.99 11.23 -3.79
CA PRO A 107 4.86 10.32 -3.85
C PRO A 107 4.56 9.71 -2.47
N GLU A 108 3.28 9.51 -2.20
CA GLU A 108 2.83 8.68 -1.09
C GLU A 108 2.88 7.21 -1.52
N ILE A 109 3.46 6.35 -0.69
CA ILE A 109 3.49 4.90 -0.87
C ILE A 109 2.34 4.31 -0.07
N ASP A 110 1.44 3.56 -0.71
CA ASP A 110 0.22 3.03 -0.06
C ASP A 110 0.57 2.08 1.08
N PHE A 111 1.53 1.18 0.83
CA PHE A 111 2.11 0.33 1.86
C PHE A 111 3.57 0.00 1.53
N SER A 112 4.38 -0.30 2.54
CA SER A 112 5.68 -0.94 2.36
C SER A 112 5.82 -2.13 3.29
N ILE A 113 6.61 -3.11 2.88
CA ILE A 113 7.01 -4.25 3.71
C ILE A 113 8.54 -4.32 3.69
N SER A 114 9.14 -4.21 4.87
CA SER A 114 10.57 -4.36 5.07
C SER A 114 10.84 -5.61 5.91
N THR A 115 11.80 -6.41 5.46
CA THR A 115 12.33 -7.59 6.12
C THR A 115 13.85 -7.51 6.12
N GLU A 116 14.53 -8.48 6.70
CA GLU A 116 15.99 -8.56 6.69
C GLU A 116 16.61 -8.56 5.28
N ASP A 117 15.87 -9.00 4.25
CA ASP A 117 16.42 -9.16 2.90
C ASP A 117 15.60 -8.52 1.78
N THR A 118 14.38 -8.07 2.06
CA THR A 118 13.45 -7.56 1.05
C THR A 118 12.86 -6.23 1.48
N LEU A 119 12.92 -5.25 0.60
CA LEU A 119 12.11 -4.04 0.64
C LEU A 119 11.10 -4.09 -0.50
N LEU A 120 9.82 -4.20 -0.14
CA LEU A 120 8.70 -4.12 -1.04
C LEU A 120 7.97 -2.80 -0.83
N ILE A 121 7.70 -2.07 -1.92
CA ILE A 121 6.78 -0.92 -1.90
C ILE A 121 5.55 -1.21 -2.74
N GLY A 122 4.40 -0.78 -2.24
CA GLY A 122 3.10 -1.10 -2.78
C GLY A 122 2.42 0.10 -3.43
N GLU A 123 1.80 -0.14 -4.58
CA GLU A 123 0.80 0.75 -5.17
C GLU A 123 -0.52 -0.01 -5.28
N SER A 124 -1.55 0.54 -4.66
CA SER A 124 -2.88 -0.02 -4.58
C SER A 124 -3.82 0.75 -5.48
N LYS A 125 -4.67 0.04 -6.24
CA LYS A 125 -5.80 0.65 -6.94
C LYS A 125 -7.04 -0.19 -6.78
N TRP A 126 -8.17 0.49 -6.61
CA TRP A 126 -9.48 -0.15 -6.68
C TRP A 126 -10.05 0.02 -8.09
N THR A 127 -10.78 1.10 -8.36
CA THR A 127 -11.33 1.43 -9.70
C THR A 127 -10.55 2.50 -10.44
N SER A 128 -9.63 3.19 -9.76
CA SER A 128 -8.81 4.25 -10.35
C SER A 128 -7.75 3.66 -11.28
N LYS A 129 -7.48 4.36 -12.39
CA LYS A 129 -6.33 4.06 -13.25
C LYS A 129 -5.05 4.52 -12.57
N LEU A 130 -3.93 3.88 -12.92
CA LEU A 130 -2.60 4.40 -12.57
C LEU A 130 -2.45 5.83 -13.08
N ALA A 131 -2.11 6.75 -12.17
CA ALA A 131 -1.95 8.14 -12.52
C ALA A 131 -0.69 8.33 -13.37
N ARG A 132 -0.79 9.24 -14.35
CA ARG A 132 0.30 9.66 -15.23
C ARG A 132 0.71 11.08 -14.90
N GLY A 133 1.83 11.53 -15.47
CA GLY A 133 2.29 12.90 -15.33
C GLY A 133 2.90 13.23 -13.98
N GLN A 134 3.48 12.23 -13.31
CA GLN A 134 4.05 12.36 -11.97
C GLN A 134 5.49 12.90 -11.96
N GLY A 135 6.20 12.82 -13.09
CA GLY A 135 7.56 13.36 -13.21
C GLY A 135 7.60 14.88 -13.37
N ILE A 136 8.78 15.49 -13.19
CA ILE A 136 9.01 16.93 -13.44
C ILE A 136 8.55 17.34 -14.85
N HIS A 137 8.75 16.45 -15.83
CA HIS A 137 8.34 16.67 -17.22
C HIS A 137 6.97 16.08 -17.56
N ARG A 138 6.22 15.60 -16.56
CA ARG A 138 4.91 14.93 -16.69
C ARG A 138 4.93 13.72 -17.63
N ASP A 139 6.05 13.03 -17.66
CA ASP A 139 6.34 11.87 -18.50
C ASP A 139 6.22 10.54 -17.74
N LEU A 140 6.28 10.57 -16.41
CA LEU A 140 6.29 9.35 -15.59
C LEU A 140 4.90 8.98 -15.06
N ASP A 141 4.64 7.67 -14.96
CA ASP A 141 3.53 7.11 -14.20
C ASP A 141 3.89 6.86 -12.72
N GLN A 142 2.87 6.49 -11.92
CA GLN A 142 3.08 6.21 -10.50
C GLN A 142 4.10 5.09 -10.25
N ILE A 143 4.13 4.05 -11.07
CA ILE A 143 5.03 2.89 -10.89
C ILE A 143 6.46 3.29 -11.21
N GLU A 144 6.68 4.03 -12.28
CA GLU A 144 7.99 4.58 -12.63
C GLU A 144 8.56 5.44 -11.50
N MET A 145 7.72 6.22 -10.81
CA MET A 145 8.14 6.98 -9.63
C MET A 145 8.60 6.09 -8.46
N ARG A 146 7.93 4.95 -8.24
CA ARG A 146 8.31 3.97 -7.20
C ARG A 146 9.62 3.29 -7.57
N LEU A 147 9.77 2.91 -8.84
CA LEU A 147 11.00 2.31 -9.37
C LEU A 147 12.18 3.28 -9.23
N MET A 148 12.03 4.53 -9.67
CA MET A 148 13.06 5.55 -9.51
C MET A 148 13.40 5.83 -8.05
N TYR A 149 12.40 5.80 -7.16
CA TYR A 149 12.64 5.90 -5.73
C TYR A 149 13.50 4.74 -5.22
N LEU A 150 13.22 3.49 -5.62
CA LEU A 150 14.02 2.34 -5.23
C LEU A 150 15.43 2.34 -5.85
N GLU A 151 15.57 2.77 -7.11
CA GLU A 151 16.88 2.94 -7.76
C GLU A 151 17.74 3.95 -6.99
N ARG A 152 17.13 5.09 -6.64
CA ARG A 152 17.82 6.21 -6.01
C ARG A 152 18.03 6.02 -4.52
N TYR A 153 17.07 5.43 -3.81
CA TYR A 153 17.04 5.38 -2.34
C TYR A 153 16.82 3.99 -1.76
N GLY A 154 16.17 3.09 -2.49
CA GLY A 154 16.06 1.67 -2.08
C GLY A 154 17.42 0.99 -1.98
N ARG A 155 18.41 1.51 -2.72
CA ARG A 155 19.82 1.12 -2.62
C ARG A 155 20.66 2.06 -1.73
N THR A 156 20.11 3.18 -1.25
CA THR A 156 20.90 4.12 -0.44
C THR A 156 21.06 3.61 0.96
N THR A 157 22.22 3.00 1.14
CA THR A 157 23.10 3.34 2.25
C THR A 157 24.54 3.22 1.73
N SER A 158 25.31 4.29 1.84
CA SER A 158 26.73 4.18 2.19
C SER A 158 26.91 3.62 3.63
N VAL A 159 26.07 2.68 4.08
CA VAL A 159 25.95 2.13 5.46
C VAL A 159 25.25 0.73 5.46
N LEU A 160 25.50 -0.25 4.60
CA LEU A 160 26.68 -1.10 4.34
C LEU A 160 26.98 -2.17 5.42
N ASP A 161 26.91 -3.43 5.00
CA ASP A 161 27.76 -4.48 5.58
C ASP A 161 29.18 -4.40 5.04
N LYS A 162 30.14 -4.20 5.96
CA LYS A 162 31.49 -4.82 5.89
C LYS A 162 31.92 -5.42 7.24
N THR A 163 30.95 -5.56 8.12
CA THR A 163 30.98 -6.19 9.44
C THR A 163 29.51 -6.41 9.85
N THR A 164 28.60 -5.44 9.54
CA THR A 164 27.25 -5.55 8.91
C THR A 164 26.42 -4.28 8.85
N GLY A 165 26.60 -3.30 9.73
CA GLY A 165 26.14 -1.90 9.58
C GLY A 165 24.67 -1.57 9.21
N LEU A 166 23.82 -2.57 8.99
CA LEU A 166 22.40 -2.57 8.56
C LEU A 166 22.16 -2.19 7.06
N PRO A 167 20.92 -2.33 6.56
CA PRO A 167 20.48 -3.54 5.88
C PRO A 167 20.72 -3.46 4.38
N ARG A 168 21.42 -4.47 3.85
CA ARG A 168 21.44 -4.74 2.42
C ARG A 168 20.22 -5.58 2.08
N HIS A 169 19.10 -4.93 1.73
CA HIS A 169 18.00 -5.66 1.11
C HIS A 169 18.53 -6.29 -0.18
N LYS A 170 18.62 -7.62 -0.19
CA LYS A 170 19.00 -8.39 -1.38
C LYS A 170 17.99 -8.20 -2.50
N ARG A 171 16.74 -7.86 -2.14
CA ARG A 171 15.60 -7.80 -3.04
C ARG A 171 14.87 -6.49 -2.87
N LEU A 172 14.75 -5.76 -3.98
CA LEU A 172 13.91 -4.58 -4.09
C LEU A 172 12.73 -4.94 -4.98
N ALA A 173 11.53 -4.60 -4.55
CA ALA A 173 10.33 -4.92 -5.32
C ALA A 173 9.28 -3.81 -5.27
N VAL A 174 8.53 -3.71 -6.36
CA VAL A 174 7.30 -2.92 -6.44
C VAL A 174 6.13 -3.87 -6.66
N LEU A 175 5.10 -3.82 -5.83
CA LEU A 175 3.89 -4.62 -5.97
C LEU A 175 2.71 -3.73 -6.30
N LEU A 176 2.07 -4.00 -7.44
CA LEU A 176 0.75 -3.46 -7.75
C LEU A 176 -0.33 -4.38 -7.19
N VAL A 177 -1.28 -3.82 -6.43
CA VAL A 177 -2.48 -4.54 -5.98
C VAL A 177 -3.69 -3.89 -6.64
N LEU A 178 -4.35 -4.64 -7.52
CA LEU A 178 -5.40 -4.12 -8.41
C LEU A 178 -6.71 -4.89 -8.23
N ILE A 179 -7.83 -4.32 -8.67
CA ILE A 179 -9.10 -5.07 -8.67
C ILE A 179 -9.11 -6.19 -9.71
N ASP A 180 -8.53 -5.92 -10.88
CA ASP A 180 -8.44 -6.84 -12.00
C ASP A 180 -6.97 -7.14 -12.32
N PRO A 181 -6.66 -8.33 -12.85
CA PRO A 181 -5.29 -8.68 -13.21
C PRO A 181 -4.79 -7.80 -14.34
N VAL A 182 -3.65 -7.14 -14.13
CA VAL A 182 -2.95 -6.35 -15.15
C VAL A 182 -1.53 -6.88 -15.29
N PRO A 183 -1.07 -7.20 -16.51
CA PRO A 183 0.30 -7.62 -16.73
C PRO A 183 1.26 -6.48 -16.41
N VAL A 184 2.43 -6.83 -15.86
CA VAL A 184 3.52 -5.89 -15.65
C VAL A 184 3.99 -5.37 -17.02
N SER A 185 3.99 -4.04 -17.18
CA SER A 185 4.43 -3.39 -18.41
C SER A 185 5.94 -3.56 -18.61
N GLN A 186 6.38 -3.68 -19.87
CA GLN A 186 7.80 -3.70 -20.23
C GLN A 186 8.53 -2.42 -19.77
N ASN A 187 7.84 -1.29 -19.75
CA ASN A 187 8.42 -0.02 -19.29
C ASN A 187 8.71 0.02 -17.78
N TRP A 188 8.19 -0.95 -17.02
CA TRP A 188 8.42 -1.08 -15.58
C TRP A 188 9.54 -2.06 -15.22
N MET A 189 10.22 -2.63 -16.22
CA MET A 189 11.34 -3.54 -15.99
C MET A 189 12.60 -2.75 -15.62
N ARG A 190 13.29 -3.17 -14.57
CA ARG A 190 14.58 -2.63 -14.09
C ARG A 190 15.49 -3.79 -13.70
N GLU A 191 16.80 -3.64 -13.93
CA GLU A 191 17.79 -4.72 -13.83
C GLU A 191 17.81 -5.41 -12.45
N ASP A 192 17.68 -4.66 -11.35
CA ASP A 192 17.67 -5.24 -9.99
C ASP A 192 16.47 -4.80 -9.14
N ILE A 193 15.32 -4.55 -9.77
CA ILE A 193 14.07 -4.31 -9.05
C ILE A 193 12.98 -5.18 -9.66
N THR A 194 12.36 -6.02 -8.84
CA THR A 194 11.26 -6.88 -9.29
C THR A 194 9.95 -6.12 -9.27
N THR A 195 9.34 -5.93 -10.43
CA THR A 195 7.97 -5.38 -10.54
C THR A 195 6.98 -6.53 -10.63
N LEU A 196 5.98 -6.50 -9.75
CA LEU A 196 4.98 -7.56 -9.59
C LEU A 196 3.58 -6.94 -9.64
N SER A 197 2.61 -7.75 -10.05
CA SER A 197 1.20 -7.41 -9.90
C SER A 197 0.42 -8.57 -9.30
N THR A 198 -0.57 -8.24 -8.48
CA THR A 198 -1.54 -9.16 -7.91
C THR A 198 -2.90 -8.51 -7.83
N THR A 199 -3.92 -9.26 -7.42
CA THR A 199 -5.28 -8.76 -7.26
C THR A 199 -5.68 -8.69 -5.79
N TRP A 200 -6.63 -7.81 -5.48
CA TRP A 200 -7.28 -7.80 -4.16
C TRP A 200 -7.92 -9.14 -3.82
N GLU A 201 -8.44 -9.88 -4.80
CA GLU A 201 -8.97 -11.24 -4.61
C GLU A 201 -7.92 -12.16 -4.00
N ARG A 202 -6.72 -12.20 -4.61
CA ARG A 202 -5.60 -13.04 -4.19
C ARG A 202 -5.08 -12.63 -2.81
N VAL A 203 -4.86 -11.33 -2.60
CA VAL A 203 -4.35 -10.81 -1.31
C VAL A 203 -5.36 -11.01 -0.17
N CYS A 204 -6.66 -10.82 -0.42
CA CYS A 204 -7.69 -11.03 0.60
C CYS A 204 -7.97 -12.52 0.88
N ALA A 205 -7.49 -13.44 0.03
CA ALA A 205 -7.65 -14.88 0.22
C ALA A 205 -6.56 -15.52 1.10
N LEU A 206 -5.48 -14.79 1.41
CA LEU A 206 -4.36 -15.26 2.24
C LEU A 206 -4.85 -15.68 3.63
N LYS A 207 -4.61 -16.94 4.00
CA LYS A 207 -5.22 -17.59 5.18
C LYS A 207 -4.56 -17.23 6.49
N SER A 208 -3.33 -16.72 6.45
CA SER A 208 -2.61 -16.27 7.64
C SER A 208 -3.02 -14.88 8.10
N HIS A 209 -3.91 -14.18 7.38
CA HIS A 209 -4.38 -12.85 7.77
C HIS A 209 -5.14 -12.93 9.11
N PRO A 210 -4.86 -12.04 10.09
CA PRO A 210 -5.47 -12.08 11.42
C PRO A 210 -7.00 -12.02 11.41
N PHE A 211 -7.57 -11.36 10.40
CA PHE A 211 -9.00 -11.19 10.20
C PHE A 211 -9.51 -11.82 8.90
N THR A 212 -8.95 -12.97 8.49
CA THR A 212 -9.22 -13.61 7.18
C THR A 212 -10.71 -13.63 6.80
N ASP A 213 -11.58 -14.09 7.70
CA ASP A 213 -13.01 -14.22 7.40
C ASP A 213 -13.71 -12.87 7.24
N GLU A 214 -13.38 -11.90 8.10
CA GLU A 214 -13.93 -10.55 8.06
C GLU A 214 -13.45 -9.80 6.81
N LEU A 215 -12.15 -9.85 6.53
CA LEU A 215 -11.55 -9.26 5.33
C LEU A 215 -12.20 -9.85 4.07
N GLY A 216 -12.38 -11.16 4.00
CA GLY A 216 -13.05 -11.82 2.89
C GLY A 216 -14.51 -11.38 2.71
N ARG A 217 -15.26 -11.18 3.80
CA ARG A 217 -16.62 -10.61 3.73
C ARG A 217 -16.61 -9.16 3.25
N TYR A 218 -15.71 -8.34 3.79
CA TYR A 218 -15.57 -6.93 3.41
C TYR A 218 -15.20 -6.79 1.92
N TYR A 219 -14.22 -7.55 1.44
CA TYR A 219 -13.83 -7.58 0.04
C TYR A 219 -15.02 -7.92 -0.88
N ARG A 220 -15.75 -9.01 -0.57
CA ARG A 220 -16.93 -9.42 -1.37
C ARG A 220 -18.04 -8.36 -1.34
N TRP A 221 -18.31 -7.78 -0.18
CA TRP A 221 -19.29 -6.70 -0.04
C TRP A 221 -18.89 -5.48 -0.88
N LYS A 222 -17.65 -5.00 -0.74
CA LYS A 222 -17.14 -3.85 -1.50
C LYS A 222 -17.17 -4.11 -3.00
N LEU A 223 -16.77 -5.31 -3.43
CA LEU A 223 -16.81 -5.74 -4.82
C LEU A 223 -18.24 -5.74 -5.38
N SER A 224 -19.23 -6.23 -4.60
CA SER A 224 -20.64 -6.25 -5.02
C SER A 224 -21.25 -4.86 -5.26
N LEU A 225 -20.69 -3.83 -4.62
CA LEU A 225 -21.09 -2.44 -4.79
C LEU A 225 -20.25 -1.67 -5.82
N THR A 226 -19.20 -2.30 -6.35
CA THR A 226 -18.32 -1.67 -7.33
C THR A 226 -18.97 -1.72 -8.71
N ARG A 227 -19.31 -0.54 -9.24
CA ARG A 227 -19.78 -0.39 -10.62
C ARG A 227 -18.58 -0.47 -11.56
N ARG A 228 -18.56 -1.45 -12.46
CA ARG A 228 -17.54 -1.64 -13.50
C ARG A 228 -17.98 -0.98 -14.81
#